data_AF-A0A238YEY6-F1
#
_entry.id   AF-A0A238YEY6-F1
#
_cell.length_a   1.000
_cell.length_b   1.000
_cell.length_c   1.000
_cell.angle_alpha   90.00
_cell.angle_beta   90.00
_cell.angle_gamma   90.00
#
_symmetry.space_group_name_H-M   'P 1'
#
loop_
_entity.id
_entity.type
_entity.pdbx_description
1 polymer ?
#
loop_
_entity_poly.entity_id
_entity_poly.type
_entity_poly.pdbx_seq_one_letter_code
_entity_poly.pdbx_strand_id
1 'polypeptide(L)' 'MRGSPASSAIPRSGERPASGPLTPELAKGPGFDLVVLLDPEAFGEGIDGAVDRYVAIIRATQQLIILTSS' A
#
# COMPACT_ATOMS: atom_id res chain seq x y z
N MET A 1 -8.48 -15.30 -14.55
CA MET A 1 -7.12 -14.87 -14.17
C MET A 1 -7.23 -13.42 -13.71
N ARG A 2 -7.33 -13.16 -12.41
CA ARG A 2 -7.42 -11.80 -11.83
C ARG A 2 -6.05 -11.47 -11.24
N GLY A 3 -5.35 -10.48 -11.80
CA GLY A 3 -4.16 -9.91 -11.19
C GLY A 3 -4.57 -8.82 -10.22
N SER A 4 -4.29 -9.01 -8.93
CA SER A 4 -4.37 -7.92 -7.93
C SER A 4 -3.16 -7.00 -8.07
N PRO A 5 -3.30 -5.67 -7.99
CA PRO A 5 -2.16 -4.76 -7.92
C PRO A 5 -1.48 -4.95 -6.55
N ALA A 6 -0.19 -5.30 -6.58
CA ALA A 6 0.62 -5.57 -5.40
C ALA A 6 1.06 -4.25 -4.76
N SER A 7 0.64 -3.97 -3.53
CA SER A 7 1.20 -2.89 -2.69
C SER A 7 2.09 -3.52 -1.62
N SER A 8 3.39 -3.22 -1.62
CA SER A 8 4.37 -3.82 -0.70
C SER A 8 4.66 -2.86 0.46
N ALA A 9 4.42 -3.29 1.70
CA ALA A 9 4.67 -2.51 2.92
C ALA A 9 5.59 -3.29 3.88
N ILE A 10 6.50 -2.60 4.58
CA ILE A 10 7.46 -3.22 5.50
C ILE A 10 7.06 -2.90 6.94
N PRO A 11 6.77 -3.92 7.79
CA PRO A 11 6.38 -3.70 9.19
C PRO A 11 7.57 -3.39 10.11
N ARG A 12 7.29 -2.79 11.28
CA ARG A 12 8.29 -2.55 12.34
C ARG A 12 8.63 -3.83 13.13
N SER A 13 9.94 -4.00 13.33
CA SER A 13 10.65 -4.84 14.32
C SER A 13 10.73 -6.36 14.10
N GLY A 14 11.98 -6.82 14.00
CA GLY A 14 12.53 -7.97 14.75
C GLY A 14 12.32 -9.38 14.21
N GLU A 15 11.21 -9.66 13.55
CA GLU A 15 10.95 -10.95 12.90
C GLU A 15 11.09 -10.81 11.38
N ARG A 16 11.67 -11.82 10.73
CA ARG A 16 11.96 -11.83 9.28
C ARG A 16 10.84 -11.14 8.50
N PRO A 17 11.16 -10.20 7.61
CA PRO A 17 10.14 -9.42 6.94
C PRO A 17 9.25 -10.37 6.15
N ALA A 18 7.97 -10.44 6.52
CA ALA A 18 6.95 -10.92 5.62
C ALA A 18 6.78 -9.84 4.54
N SER A 19 7.71 -9.80 3.58
CA SER A 19 7.67 -8.96 2.39
C SER A 19 6.62 -9.54 1.43
N GLY A 20 5.35 -9.26 1.72
CA GLY A 20 4.22 -9.68 0.90
C GLY A 20 3.34 -8.49 0.56
N PRO A 21 2.65 -8.51 -0.59
CA PRO A 21 1.71 -7.45 -0.92
C PRO A 21 0.53 -7.47 0.06
N LEU A 22 0.23 -6.31 0.65
CA LEU A 22 -0.93 -6.10 1.52
C LEU A 22 -1.90 -5.16 0.81
N THR A 23 -3.19 -5.51 0.79
CA THR A 23 -4.21 -4.57 0.34
C THR A 23 -4.45 -3.49 1.41
N PRO A 24 -4.89 -2.27 1.02
CA PRO A 24 -5.12 -1.18 1.96
C PRO A 24 -6.04 -1.55 3.14
N GLU A 25 -7.06 -2.36 2.87
CA GLU A 25 -8.00 -2.89 3.86
C GLU A 25 -7.34 -3.81 4.90
N LEU A 26 -6.37 -4.63 4.48
CA LEU A 26 -5.61 -5.55 5.34
C LEU A 26 -4.51 -4.85 6.14
N ALA A 27 -4.25 -3.58 5.84
CA ALA A 27 -3.24 -2.79 6.51
C ALA A 27 -3.69 -2.29 7.90
N LYS A 28 -4.90 -2.58 8.40
CA LYS A 28 -5.36 -2.11 9.73
C LYS A 28 -4.40 -2.55 10.86
N GLY A 29 -3.65 -1.58 11.40
CA GLY A 29 -2.57 -1.78 12.39
C GLY A 29 -1.79 -0.49 12.67
N PRO A 30 -0.61 -0.53 13.31
CA PRO A 30 0.29 0.63 13.38
C PRO A 30 0.80 1.02 11.98
N GLY A 31 1.06 2.31 11.75
CA GLY A 31 1.56 2.84 10.47
C GLY A 31 2.87 2.16 10.02
N PHE A 32 3.19 2.30 8.73
CA PHE A 32 4.38 1.70 8.13
C PHE A 32 5.47 2.76 7.97
N ASP A 33 6.71 2.39 8.29
CA ASP A 33 7.84 3.32 8.10
C ASP A 33 8.08 3.60 6.61
N LEU A 34 7.82 2.63 5.73
CA LEU A 34 7.87 2.77 4.27
C LEU A 34 6.61 2.20 3.60
N VAL A 35 5.95 3.03 2.79
CA VAL A 35 4.85 2.64 1.89
C VAL A 35 5.26 2.87 0.44
N VAL A 36 5.09 1.86 -0.41
CA VAL A 36 5.30 1.96 -1.86
C VAL A 36 3.97 1.73 -2.57
N LEU A 37 3.47 2.77 -3.23
CA LEU A 37 2.28 2.69 -4.08
C LEU A 37 2.69 2.44 -5.52
N LEU A 38 2.32 1.28 -6.06
CA LEU A 38 2.47 0.93 -7.46
C LEU A 38 1.16 1.22 -8.19
N ASP A 39 1.24 2.02 -9.25
CA ASP A 39 0.11 2.37 -10.12
C ASP A 39 -1.15 2.72 -9.33
N PRO A 40 -1.15 3.82 -8.55
CA PRO A 40 -2.28 4.19 -7.70
C PRO A 40 -3.59 4.43 -8.48
N GLU A 41 -3.51 4.62 -9.80
CA GLU A 41 -4.68 4.65 -10.69
C GLU A 41 -5.34 3.28 -10.89
N ALA A 42 -4.61 2.20 -10.65
CA ALA A 42 -5.10 0.83 -10.72
C ALA A 42 -5.83 0.37 -9.44
N PHE A 43 -5.92 1.18 -8.38
CA PHE A 43 -6.64 0.86 -7.14
C PHE A 43 -8.17 0.84 -7.27
N GLY A 44 -8.70 0.85 -8.49
CA GLY A 44 -10.13 0.83 -8.77
C GLY A 44 -10.69 2.21 -9.05
N GLU A 45 -11.91 2.25 -9.59
CA GLU A 45 -12.61 3.48 -9.95
C GLU A 45 -13.59 3.91 -8.85
N GLY A 46 -13.98 5.18 -8.86
CA GLY A 46 -14.97 5.72 -7.93
C GLY A 46 -14.45 5.96 -6.52
N ILE A 47 -15.35 5.92 -5.53
CA ILE A 47 -15.05 6.29 -4.14
C ILE A 47 -14.14 5.27 -3.48
N ASP A 48 -14.33 3.97 -3.74
CA ASP A 48 -13.57 2.91 -3.08
C ASP A 48 -12.07 2.98 -3.43
N GLY A 49 -11.74 3.19 -4.72
CA GLY A 49 -10.34 3.37 -5.14
C GLY A 49 -9.71 4.67 -4.60
N ALA A 50 -10.51 5.73 -4.44
CA ALA A 50 -10.06 6.96 -3.81
C ALA A 50 -9.79 6.78 -2.31
N VAL A 51 -10.64 6.02 -1.62
CA VAL A 51 -10.49 5.67 -0.20
C VAL A 51 -9.24 4.81 -0.01
N ASP A 52 -9.03 3.79 -0.84
CA ASP A 52 -7.86 2.92 -0.79
C ASP A 52 -6.55 3.69 -1.00
N ARG A 53 -6.51 4.60 -1.97
CA ARG A 53 -5.37 5.49 -2.21
C ARG A 53 -5.11 6.39 -1.01
N TYR A 54 -6.16 7.01 -0.47
CA TYR A 54 -6.05 7.91 0.68
C TYR A 54 -5.54 7.17 1.92
N VAL A 55 -6.13 6.01 2.22
CA VAL A 55 -5.70 5.14 3.33
C VAL A 55 -4.24 4.75 3.17
N ALA A 56 -3.81 4.36 1.98
CA ALA A 56 -2.42 3.99 1.77
C ALA A 56 -1.44 5.17 1.98
N ILE A 57 -1.80 6.38 1.55
CA ILE A 57 -0.98 7.60 1.73
C ILE A 57 -0.79 7.94 3.22
N ILE A 58 -1.88 7.95 4.00
CA ILE A 58 -1.83 8.39 5.41
C ILE A 58 -1.16 7.38 6.35
N ARG A 59 -0.85 6.18 5.85
CA ARG A 59 -0.23 5.11 6.63
C ARG A 59 1.30 5.17 6.62
N ALA A 60 1.88 6.00 5.76
CA ALA A 60 3.32 6.26 5.73
C ALA A 60 3.70 7.19 6.88
N THR A 61 4.56 6.73 7.80
CA THR A 61 5.02 7.51 8.95
C THR A 61 6.39 8.14 8.74
N GLN A 62 7.21 7.60 7.83
CA GLN A 62 8.52 8.18 7.49
C GLN A 62 8.68 8.41 5.99
N GLN A 63 8.40 7.42 5.14
CA GLN A 63 8.62 7.51 3.69
C GLN A 63 7.42 6.99 2.89
N LEU A 64 7.04 7.77 1.88
CA LEU A 64 6.03 7.44 0.88
C LEU A 64 6.68 7.52 -0.51
N ILE A 65 6.63 6.43 -1.26
CA ILE A 65 7.09 6.36 -2.65
C ILE A 65 5.90 5.99 -3.53
N ILE A 66 5.70 6.75 -4.61
CA ILE A 66 4.65 6.49 -5.59
C ILE A 66 5.34 6.21 -6.93
N LEU A 67 5.06 5.05 -7.51
CA LEU A 67 5.54 4.64 -8.82
C LEU A 67 4.35 4.55 -9.77
N THR A 68 4.44 5.24 -10.90
CA THR A 68 3.45 5.24 -11.96
C THR A 68 4.09 4.72 -13.24
N SER A 69 3.45 3.76 -13.88
CA SER A 69 3.79 3.31 -15.22
C SER A 69 3.37 4.37 -16.25
N SER A 70 4.17 4.54 -17.31
CA SER A 70 3.88 5.42 -18.45
C SER A 70 3.34 4.65 -19.64
#